data_AF-A0A382HU38-F1
#
_entry.id   AF-A0A382HU38-F1
#
_cell.length_a   1.000
_cell.length_b   1.000
_cell.length_c   1.000
_cell.angle_alpha   90.00
_cell.angle_beta   90.00
_cell.angle_gamma   90.00
#
_symmetry.space_group_name_H-M   'P 1'
#
loop_
_entity.id
_entity.type
_entity.pdbx_description
1 polymer ?
#
loop_
_entity_poly.entity_id
_entity_poly.type
_entity_poly.pdbx_seq_one_letter_code
_entity_poly.pdbx_strand_id
1 'polypeptide(L)' 'MSIVFFRMKKITVLFITSIILGQYDYSLEDINPTSEYYGNNVGTSFFEGNITLHYFGHFT' A
#
# COMPACT_ATOMS: atom_id res chain seq x y z
N MET A 1 -1.66 37.62 1.34
CA MET A 1 -1.05 36.84 2.44
C MET A 1 -2.01 35.77 3.03
N SER A 2 -3.24 36.11 3.40
CA SER A 2 -4.17 35.20 4.13
C SER A 2 -4.65 33.96 3.33
N ILE A 3 -5.00 34.11 2.05
CA ILE A 3 -5.56 33.01 1.23
C ILE A 3 -4.55 31.87 1.00
N VAL A 4 -3.26 32.21 0.83
CA VAL A 4 -2.18 31.23 0.66
C VAL A 4 -2.01 30.41 1.94
N PHE A 5 -2.03 31.06 3.11
CA PHE A 5 -1.91 30.40 4.41
C PHE A 5 -3.06 29.40 4.67
N PHE A 6 -4.29 29.77 4.31
CA PHE A 6 -5.46 28.89 4.41
C PHE A 6 -5.41 27.74 3.40
N ARG A 7 -4.84 27.97 2.21
CA ARG A 7 -4.64 26.96 1.17
C ARG A 7 -3.54 25.95 1.53
N MET A 8 -2.45 26.39 2.15
CA MET A 8 -1.39 25.49 2.64
C MET A 8 -1.91 24.54 3.72
N LYS A 9 -2.75 25.01 4.66
CA LYS A 9 -3.39 24.14 5.67
C LYS A 9 -4.22 23.01 5.05
N LYS A 10 -4.95 23.26 3.97
CA LYS A 10 -5.75 22.23 3.28
C LYS A 10 -4.87 21.15 2.64
N ILE A 11 -3.77 21.55 1.99
CA ILE A 11 -2.82 20.60 1.39
C ILE A 11 -2.14 19.76 2.46
N THR A 12 -1.72 20.39 3.57
CA THR A 12 -1.15 19.67 4.71
C THR A 12 -2.13 18.66 5.30
N VAL A 13 -3.41 19.04 5.46
CA VAL A 13 -4.45 18.11 5.93
C VAL A 13 -4.56 16.93 4.97
N LEU A 14 -4.75 17.16 3.67
CA LEU A 14 -4.86 16.09 2.67
C LEU A 14 -3.66 15.14 2.68
N PHE A 15 -2.45 15.69 2.81
CA PHE A 15 -1.23 14.89 2.90
C PHE A 15 -1.21 14.01 4.15
N ILE A 16 -1.52 14.57 5.31
CA ILE A 16 -1.62 13.80 6.57
C ILE A 16 -2.69 12.72 6.46
N THR A 17 -3.86 13.01 5.88
CA THR A 17 -4.93 12.01 5.70
C THR A 17 -4.46 10.87 4.80
N SER A 18 -3.72 11.15 3.73
CA SER A 18 -3.18 10.11 2.83
C SER A 18 -2.17 9.19 3.51
N ILE A 19 -1.36 9.72 4.43
CA ILE A 19 -0.40 8.92 5.20
C ILE A 19 -1.15 8.01 6.18
N ILE A 20 -2.13 8.56 6.90
CA ILE A 20 -2.90 7.79 7.90
C ILE A 20 -3.72 6.68 7.23
N LEU A 21 -4.35 6.96 6.08
CA LEU A 21 -5.19 6.02 5.35
C LEU A 21 -4.42 5.21 4.31
N GLY A 22 -3.11 5.35 4.19
CA GLY A 22 -2.30 4.67 3.16
C GLY A 22 -1.65 3.37 3.63
N GLN A 23 -1.67 3.09 4.93
CA GLN A 23 -0.89 2.00 5.56
C GLN A 23 -1.70 0.75 5.85
N TYR A 24 -2.55 0.32 4.92
CA TYR A 24 -3.32 -0.92 5.12
C TYR A 24 -2.49 -2.15 4.78
N ASP A 25 -2.62 -3.17 5.62
CA ASP A 25 -2.16 -4.53 5.31
C ASP A 25 -3.02 -5.09 4.17
N TYR A 26 -2.43 -5.27 3.00
CA TYR A 26 -3.15 -5.78 1.85
C TYR A 26 -3.10 -7.32 1.84
N SER A 27 -4.09 -7.92 1.19
CA SER A 27 -4.18 -9.37 1.04
C SER A 27 -4.77 -9.69 -0.33
N LEU A 28 -4.01 -10.40 -1.17
CA LEU A 28 -4.39 -10.76 -2.54
C LEU A 28 -4.18 -12.27 -2.73
N GLU A 29 -5.03 -12.90 -3.55
CA GLU A 29 -4.88 -14.30 -3.91
C GLU A 29 -3.60 -14.50 -4.73
N ASP A 30 -2.78 -15.47 -4.32
CA ASP A 30 -1.64 -15.91 -5.11
C ASP A 30 -2.12 -16.76 -6.30
N ILE A 31 -2.13 -16.14 -7.48
CA ILE A 31 -2.53 -16.79 -8.73
C ILE A 31 -1.37 -17.51 -9.43
N ASN A 32 -0.15 -17.54 -8.87
CA ASN A 32 0.98 -18.24 -9.47
C ASN A 32 0.90 -19.76 -9.20
N PRO A 33 0.62 -20.61 -10.21
CA PRO A 33 0.44 -22.05 -10.01
C PRO A 33 1.72 -22.79 -9.61
N THR A 34 2.88 -22.13 -9.71
CA THR A 34 4.18 -22.68 -9.28
C THR A 34 4.57 -22.28 -7.86
N SER A 35 3.78 -21.43 -7.21
CA SER A 35 4.01 -20.98 -5.84
C SER A 35 3.62 -22.07 -4.83
N GLU A 36 4.38 -22.18 -3.74
CA GLU A 36 4.02 -23.01 -2.58
C GLU A 36 2.73 -22.52 -1.90
N TYR A 37 2.34 -21.27 -2.12
CA TYR A 37 1.17 -20.62 -1.53
C TYR A 37 0.02 -20.43 -2.54
N TYR A 38 0.06 -21.11 -3.69
CA TYR A 38 -0.95 -21.00 -4.74
C TYR A 38 -2.39 -21.14 -4.20
N GLY A 39 -3.26 -20.19 -4.55
CA GLY A 39 -4.66 -20.14 -4.14
C GLY A 39 -4.90 -19.61 -2.71
N ASN A 40 -3.85 -19.33 -1.94
CA ASN A 40 -3.98 -18.64 -0.67
C ASN A 40 -3.92 -17.12 -0.85
N ASN A 41 -4.52 -16.40 0.09
CA ASN A 41 -4.35 -14.96 0.16
C ASN A 41 -3.03 -14.61 0.87
N VAL A 42 -2.12 -13.97 0.14
CA VAL A 42 -0.81 -13.51 0.60
C VAL A 42 -0.76 -11.98 0.64
N GLY A 43 0.07 -11.45 1.53
CA GLY A 43 0.06 -10.02 1.86
C GLY A 43 1.26 -9.60 2.67
N THR A 44 1.27 -8.33 3.09
CA THR A 44 2.37 -7.73 3.86
C THR A 44 2.62 -8.45 5.19
N SER A 45 1.57 -8.85 5.91
CA SER A 45 1.68 -9.58 7.18
C SER A 45 1.93 -11.09 7.02
N PHE A 46 1.68 -11.67 5.85
CA PHE A 46 1.77 -13.12 5.63
C PHE A 46 3.20 -13.65 5.86
N PHE A 47 4.21 -12.85 5.53
CA PHE A 47 5.63 -13.18 5.69
C PHE A 47 6.31 -12.36 6.79
N GLU A 48 5.59 -12.03 7.86
CA GLU A 48 6.11 -11.24 8.98
C GLU A 48 7.47 -11.76 9.49
N GLY A 49 8.39 -10.83 9.76
CA GLY A 49 9.76 -11.14 10.19
C GLY A 49 10.73 -11.51 9.07
N ASN A 50 10.27 -11.63 7.82
CA ASN A 50 11.13 -11.91 6.67
C ASN A 50 11.42 -10.67 5.83
N ILE A 51 12.55 -10.68 5.12
CA ILE A 51 12.83 -9.68 4.09
C ILE A 51 11.97 -10.01 2.87
N THR A 52 11.04 -9.14 2.53
CA THR A 52 10.08 -9.32 1.42
C THR A 52 10.27 -8.28 0.32
N LEU A 53 10.18 -8.69 -0.94
CA LEU A 53 10.12 -7.79 -2.09
C LEU A 53 8.68 -7.72 -2.62
N HIS A 54 8.14 -6.50 -2.70
CA HIS A 54 6.84 -6.23 -3.29
C HIS A 54 7.04 -5.71 -4.71
N TYR A 55 6.67 -6.51 -5.72
CA TYR A 55 6.81 -6.16 -7.13
C TYR A 55 5.44 -5.90 -7.76
N PHE A 56 5.24 -4.68 -8.25
CA PHE A 56 4.06 -4.30 -9.01
C PHE A 56 4.42 -4.24 -10.50
N GLY A 57 3.98 -5.25 -11.25
CA GLY A 57 4.23 -5.36 -12.69
C GLY A 57 2.94 -5.46 -13.48
N HIS A 58 2.98 -5.02 -14.73
CA HIS A 58 1.89 -5.14 -15.68
C HIS A 58 2.46 -5.57 -17.04
N PHE A 59 1.83 -6.55 -17.68
CA PHE A 59 2.16 -7.00 -19.02
C PHE A 59 0.92 -6.83 -19.91
N THR A 60 1.10 -6.20 -21.06
CA THR A 60 0.08 -5.97 -22.11
C THR A 60 0.53 -6.58 -23.42
#